data_AF-A0A832DY61-F1
#
_entry.id   AF-A0A832DY61-F1
#
_cell.length_a   1.000
_cell.length_b   1.000
_cell.length_c   1.000
_cell.angle_alpha   90.00
_cell.angle_beta   90.00
_cell.angle_gamma   90.00
#
_symmetry.space_group_name_H-M   'P 1'
#
loop_
_entity.id
_entity.type
_entity.pdbx_description
1 polymer ?
#
loop_
_entity_poly.entity_id
_entity_poly.type
_entity_poly.pdbx_seq_one_letter_code
_entity_poly.pdbx_strand_id
1 'polypeptide(L)'
;MRREQIEAYGRAIADEKIVSYLDNEVREAITVLKMIREIIGLLDGLQPARFKTVVEELNKSKESIEKIHRDLLTYISRVSPSLSHREDWLRASYKVRNSVDKLSGVISRLEFLVSRGWAMTPPVKDGIR
;
A
#
# COMPACT_ATOMS: atom_id res chain seq x y z
N MET A 1 35.39 5.99 21.11
CA MET A 1 34.22 6.76 20.61
C MET A 1 33.57 7.46 21.79
N ARG A 2 33.21 8.75 21.65
CA ARG A 2 32.50 9.53 22.69
C ARG A 2 31.01 9.13 22.70
N ARG A 3 30.36 9.08 23.87
CA ARG A 3 28.94 8.66 24.05
C ARG A 3 27.98 9.35 23.07
N GLU A 4 28.18 10.65 22.83
CA GLU A 4 27.38 11.46 21.90
C GLU A 4 27.41 10.93 20.45
N GLN A 5 28.54 10.37 20.00
CA GLN A 5 28.67 9.82 18.64
C GLN A 5 27.91 8.50 18.50
N ILE A 6 27.84 7.70 19.58
CA ILE A 6 27.11 6.42 19.60
C ILE A 6 25.60 6.70 19.58
N GLU A 7 25.14 7.70 20.34
CA GLU A 7 23.74 8.11 20.32
C GLU A 7 23.33 8.69 18.97
N ALA A 8 24.14 9.57 18.37
CA ALA A 8 23.86 10.12 17.04
C ALA A 8 23.81 9.04 15.96
N TYR A 9 24.72 8.06 16.02
CA TYR A 9 24.74 6.92 15.11
C TYR A 9 23.50 6.02 15.27
N GLY A 10 23.07 5.75 16.51
CA GLY A 10 21.84 5.00 16.79
C GLY A 10 20.57 5.69 16.26
N ARG A 11 20.52 7.03 16.28
CA ARG A 11 19.40 7.82 15.70
C ARG A 11 19.33 7.69 14.18
N ALA A 12 20.47 7.83 13.51
CA ALA A 12 20.55 7.69 12.05
C ALA A 12 20.06 6.32 11.58
N ILE A 13 20.44 5.25 12.26
CA ILE A 13 19.98 3.88 11.95
C ILE A 13 18.46 3.74 12.13
N ALA A 14 17.89 4.37 13.15
CA ALA A 14 16.45 4.31 13.40
C ALA A 14 15.65 5.02 12.30
N ASP A 15 16.10 6.20 11.90
CA ASP A 15 15.49 6.97 10.81
C ASP A 15 15.59 6.21 9.47
N GLU A 16 16.76 5.67 9.13
CA GLU A 16 16.96 4.85 7.92
C GLU A 16 16.02 3.63 7.89
N LYS A 17 15.84 2.97 9.03
CA LYS A 17 14.97 1.80 9.11
C LYS A 17 13.50 2.17 8.91
N ILE A 18 13.05 3.31 9.46
CA ILE A 18 11.70 3.83 9.22
C ILE A 18 11.51 4.17 7.74
N VAL A 19 12.49 4.84 7.11
CA VAL A 19 12.45 5.13 5.66
C VAL A 19 12.33 3.85 4.84
N SER A 20 13.07 2.79 5.21
CA SER A 20 12.96 1.49 4.53
C SER A 20 11.57 0.88 4.64
N TYR A 21 10.92 0.95 5.81
CA TYR A 21 9.53 0.50 5.95
C TYR A 21 8.56 1.30 5.07
N LEU A 22 8.70 2.63 5.05
CA LEU A 22 7.88 3.50 4.23
C LEU A 22 8.07 3.23 2.73
N ASP A 23 9.32 3.03 2.27
CA ASP A 23 9.61 2.66 0.88
C ASP A 23 8.94 1.33 0.50
N ASN A 24 9.02 0.33 1.37
CA ASN A 24 8.37 -0.96 1.14
C ASN A 24 6.83 -0.82 1.05
N GLU A 25 6.22 -0.05 1.95
CA GLU A 25 4.77 0.19 1.94
C GLU A 25 4.34 0.93 0.67
N VAL A 26 5.11 1.93 0.20
CA VAL A 26 4.87 2.65 -1.05
C VAL A 26 5.02 1.74 -2.27
N ARG A 27 6.04 0.88 -2.31
CA ARG A 27 6.23 -0.07 -3.42
C ARG A 27 5.05 -1.01 -3.55
N GLU A 28 4.57 -1.56 -2.44
CA GLU A 28 3.38 -2.41 -2.44
C GLU A 28 2.13 -1.64 -2.87
N ALA A 29 1.95 -0.40 -2.40
CA ALA A 29 0.84 0.46 -2.84
C ALA A 29 0.87 0.72 -4.37
N ILE A 30 2.06 0.90 -4.96
CA ILE A 30 2.22 1.02 -6.42
C ILE A 30 1.85 -0.29 -7.12
N THR A 31 2.24 -1.45 -6.58
CA THR A 31 1.84 -2.77 -7.09
C THR A 31 0.33 -2.92 -7.08
N VAL A 32 -0.33 -2.56 -5.98
CA VAL A 32 -1.78 -2.53 -5.85
C VAL A 32 -2.43 -1.62 -6.90
N LEU A 33 -1.90 -0.41 -7.12
CA LEU A 33 -2.41 0.50 -8.13
C LEU A 33 -2.32 -0.08 -9.55
N LYS A 34 -1.22 -0.79 -9.87
CA LYS A 34 -1.07 -1.49 -11.16
C LYS A 34 -2.11 -2.59 -11.34
N MET A 35 -2.37 -3.38 -10.28
CA MET A 35 -3.40 -4.43 -10.30
C MET A 35 -4.80 -3.85 -10.45
N ILE A 36 -5.11 -2.73 -9.80
CA ILE A 36 -6.38 -2.00 -10.00
C ILE A 36 -6.54 -1.62 -11.48
N ARG A 37 -5.50 -1.07 -12.11
CA ARG A 37 -5.54 -0.72 -13.54
C ARG A 37 -5.76 -1.95 -14.42
N GLU A 38 -5.10 -3.06 -14.11
CA GLU A 38 -5.30 -4.32 -14.84
C GLU A 38 -6.74 -4.83 -14.69
N ILE A 39 -7.29 -4.84 -13.47
CA ILE A 39 -8.68 -5.24 -13.22
C ILE A 39 -9.64 -4.41 -14.06
N ILE A 40 -9.46 -3.08 -14.08
CA ILE A 40 -10.31 -2.18 -14.89
C ILE A 40 -10.22 -2.55 -16.38
N GLY A 41 -9.03 -2.88 -16.89
CA GLY A 41 -8.87 -3.35 -18.27
C GLY A 41 -9.50 -4.72 -18.55
N LEU A 42 -9.50 -5.64 -17.57
CA LEU A 42 -10.10 -6.97 -17.71
C LEU A 42 -11.63 -6.96 -17.69
N LEU A 43 -12.26 -5.93 -17.10
CA LEU A 43 -13.72 -5.75 -17.14
C LEU A 43 -14.26 -5.61 -18.58
N ASP A 44 -13.43 -5.22 -19.54
CA ASP A 44 -13.80 -5.08 -20.95
C ASP A 44 -13.97 -6.44 -21.68
N GLY A 45 -13.32 -7.50 -21.17
CA GLY A 45 -13.04 -8.71 -21.96
C GLY A 45 -13.54 -10.05 -21.42
N LEU A 46 -14.32 -10.09 -20.32
CA LEU A 46 -14.84 -11.34 -19.72
C LEU A 46 -13.75 -12.42 -19.62
N GLN A 47 -12.66 -12.15 -18.88
CA GLN A 47 -11.67 -13.15 -18.51
C GLN A 47 -11.73 -13.49 -17.00
N PRO A 48 -12.73 -14.28 -16.55
CA PRO A 48 -12.94 -14.56 -15.13
C PRO A 48 -11.73 -15.21 -14.45
N ALA A 49 -11.02 -16.08 -15.16
CA ALA A 49 -9.86 -16.79 -14.62
C ALA A 49 -8.71 -15.82 -14.29
N ARG A 50 -8.36 -14.94 -15.24
CA ARG A 50 -7.31 -13.93 -15.03
C ARG A 50 -7.72 -12.90 -13.98
N PHE A 51 -8.98 -12.47 -14.00
CA PHE A 51 -9.52 -11.60 -12.96
C PHE A 51 -9.36 -12.21 -11.57
N LYS A 52 -9.72 -13.49 -11.40
CA LYS A 52 -9.59 -14.19 -10.11
C LYS A 52 -8.14 -14.21 -9.63
N THR A 53 -7.19 -14.53 -10.51
CA THR A 53 -5.76 -14.50 -10.17
C THR A 53 -5.30 -13.12 -9.72
N VAL A 54 -5.66 -12.06 -10.45
CA VAL A 54 -5.26 -10.69 -10.10
C VAL A 54 -5.88 -10.27 -8.75
N VAL A 55 -7.12 -10.67 -8.45
CA VAL A 55 -7.75 -10.42 -7.14
C VAL A 55 -7.08 -11.20 -6.01
N GLU A 56 -6.66 -12.44 -6.24
CA GLU A 56 -5.91 -13.22 -5.24
C GLU A 56 -4.55 -12.58 -4.93
N GLU A 57 -3.83 -12.11 -5.95
CA GLU A 57 -2.57 -11.38 -5.79
C GLU A 57 -2.77 -10.04 -5.07
N LEU A 58 -3.84 -9.33 -5.42
CA LEU A 58 -4.24 -8.08 -4.77
C LEU A 58 -4.49 -8.26 -3.27
N ASN A 59 -5.17 -9.34 -2.88
CA ASN A 59 -5.42 -9.64 -1.47
C ASN A 59 -4.12 -9.97 -0.72
N LYS A 60 -3.20 -10.70 -1.34
CA LYS A 60 -1.86 -10.94 -0.77
C LYS A 60 -1.08 -9.63 -0.57
N SER A 61 -1.11 -8.72 -1.55
CA SER A 61 -0.47 -7.40 -1.39
C SER A 61 -1.14 -6.56 -0.30
N LYS A 62 -2.48 -6.59 -0.17
CA LYS A 62 -3.16 -5.93 0.97
C LYS A 62 -2.65 -6.46 2.31
N GLU A 63 -2.59 -7.78 2.47
CA GLU A 63 -2.07 -8.41 3.70
C GLU A 63 -0.60 -8.04 3.98
N SER A 64 0.22 -7.99 2.92
CA SER A 64 1.61 -7.55 2.99
C SER A 64 1.73 -6.11 3.50
N ILE A 65 0.93 -5.19 2.94
CA ILE A 65 0.88 -3.78 3.37
C ILE A 65 0.47 -3.67 4.84
N GLU A 66 -0.59 -4.37 5.24
CA GLU A 66 -1.03 -4.39 6.65
C GLU A 66 0.09 -4.86 7.60
N LYS A 67 0.83 -5.88 7.19
CA LYS A 67 1.96 -6.39 7.96
C LYS A 67 3.08 -5.37 8.06
N ILE A 68 3.51 -4.79 6.92
CA ILE A 68 4.57 -3.77 6.87
C ILE A 68 4.20 -2.57 7.76
N HIS A 69 2.94 -2.13 7.69
CA HIS A 69 2.46 -0.99 8.49
C HIS A 69 2.48 -1.29 9.99
N ARG A 70 2.02 -2.48 10.40
CA ARG A 70 2.11 -2.91 11.81
C ARG A 70 3.55 -3.03 12.29
N ASP A 71 4.43 -3.57 11.47
CA ASP A 71 5.85 -3.71 11.79
C ASP A 71 6.51 -2.33 11.95
N LEU A 72 6.16 -1.37 11.09
CA LEU A 72 6.60 0.03 11.19
C LEU A 72 6.15 0.68 12.51
N LEU A 73 4.87 0.60 12.86
CA LEU A 73 4.36 1.19 14.10
C LEU A 73 4.99 0.54 15.34
N THR A 74 5.19 -0.77 15.30
CA THR A 74 5.89 -1.52 16.36
C THR A 74 7.34 -1.06 16.48
N TYR A 75 8.03 -0.89 15.34
CA TYR A 75 9.39 -0.40 15.31
C TYR A 75 9.49 1.02 15.90
N ILE A 76 8.67 1.96 15.44
CA ILE A 76 8.60 3.33 15.96
C ILE A 76 8.36 3.33 17.47
N SER A 77 7.44 2.50 17.95
CA SER A 77 7.13 2.39 19.38
C SER A 77 8.34 1.93 20.19
N ARG A 78 9.11 0.96 19.65
CA ARG A 78 10.34 0.44 20.29
C ARG A 78 11.48 1.45 20.32
N VAL A 79 11.67 2.22 19.24
CA VAL A 79 12.76 3.20 19.14
C VAL A 79 12.37 4.61 19.62
N SER A 80 11.13 4.79 20.08
CA SER A 80 10.58 6.07 20.53
C SER A 80 11.45 6.86 21.52
N PRO A 81 12.14 6.25 22.49
CA PRO A 81 12.98 7.00 23.44
C PRO A 81 14.22 7.66 22.78
N SER A 82 14.66 7.15 21.63
CA SER A 82 15.84 7.64 20.91
C SER A 82 15.49 8.39 19.62
N LEU A 83 14.24 8.42 19.18
CA LEU A 83 13.86 8.95 17.88
C LEU A 83 13.62 10.47 17.92
N SER A 84 14.47 11.25 17.22
CA SER A 84 14.46 12.71 17.31
C SER A 84 13.21 13.41 16.77
N HIS A 85 12.36 12.73 16.00
CA HIS A 85 11.16 13.32 15.38
C HIS A 85 10.01 12.31 15.27
N ARG A 86 9.68 11.62 16.36
CA ARG A 86 8.64 10.57 16.35
C ARG A 86 7.31 11.02 15.73
N GLU A 87 6.83 12.21 16.10
CA GLU A 87 5.55 12.70 15.59
C GLU A 87 5.56 12.91 14.07
N ASP A 88 6.68 13.39 13.53
CA ASP A 88 6.82 13.58 12.08
C ASP A 88 6.87 12.24 11.34
N TRP A 89 7.54 11.23 11.92
CA TRP A 89 7.55 9.88 11.37
C TRP A 89 6.17 9.22 11.41
N LEU A 90 5.43 9.37 12.50
CA LEU A 90 4.03 8.93 12.58
C LEU A 90 3.16 9.66 11.55
N ARG A 91 3.35 10.98 11.41
CA ARG A 91 2.62 11.76 10.40
C ARG A 91 2.94 11.27 8.98
N ALA A 92 4.18 10.92 8.69
CA ALA A 92 4.59 10.35 7.41
C ALA A 92 3.94 8.98 7.18
N SER A 93 3.97 8.08 8.17
CA SER A 93 3.33 6.76 8.06
C SER A 93 1.83 6.88 7.82
N TYR A 94 1.14 7.82 8.47
CA TYR A 94 -0.28 8.07 8.23
C TYR A 94 -0.58 8.56 6.81
N LYS A 95 0.29 9.37 6.20
CA LYS A 95 0.09 9.82 4.80
C LYS A 95 0.19 8.66 3.80
N VAL A 96 1.15 7.76 3.99
CA VAL A 96 1.27 6.55 3.18
C VAL A 96 0.04 5.66 3.39
N ARG A 97 -0.34 5.45 4.65
CA ARG A 97 -1.51 4.64 5.01
C ARG A 97 -2.81 5.16 4.39
N ASN A 98 -3.05 6.47 4.46
CA ASN A 98 -4.22 7.08 3.83
C ASN A 98 -4.28 6.85 2.31
N SER A 99 -3.12 6.72 1.66
CA SER A 99 -3.06 6.40 0.24
C SER A 99 -3.45 4.94 -0.02
N VAL A 100 -2.96 4.01 0.81
CA VAL A 100 -3.37 2.60 0.81
C VAL A 100 -4.87 2.46 1.03
N ASP A 101 -5.44 3.14 2.02
CA ASP A 101 -6.87 3.04 2.34
C ASP A 101 -7.75 3.50 1.16
N LYS A 102 -7.33 4.53 0.43
CA LYS A 102 -8.01 4.96 -0.81
C LYS A 102 -7.96 3.88 -1.89
N LEU A 103 -6.82 3.23 -2.08
CA LEU A 103 -6.69 2.12 -3.02
C LEU A 103 -7.60 0.95 -2.61
N SER A 104 -7.64 0.61 -1.33
CA SER A 104 -8.55 -0.41 -0.77
C SER A 104 -10.01 -0.09 -1.07
N GLY A 105 -10.44 1.16 -0.95
CA GLY A 105 -11.80 1.58 -1.30
C GLY A 105 -12.14 1.35 -2.79
N VAL A 106 -11.20 1.64 -3.69
CA VAL A 106 -11.38 1.38 -5.13
C VAL A 106 -11.53 -0.11 -5.39
N ILE A 107 -10.68 -0.93 -4.76
CA ILE A 107 -10.71 -2.39 -4.90
C ILE A 107 -12.04 -2.96 -4.45
N SER A 108 -12.52 -2.59 -3.26
CA SER A 108 -13.81 -3.07 -2.75
C SER A 108 -14.95 -2.74 -3.71
N ARG A 109 -14.88 -1.61 -4.42
CA ARG A 109 -15.89 -1.27 -5.42
C ARG A 109 -15.78 -2.14 -6.68
N LEU A 110 -14.57 -2.43 -7.13
CA LEU A 110 -14.34 -3.33 -8.28
C LEU A 110 -14.77 -4.77 -7.98
N GLU A 111 -14.43 -5.29 -6.80
CA GLU A 111 -14.90 -6.58 -6.30
C GLU A 111 -16.43 -6.64 -6.27
N PHE A 112 -17.09 -5.57 -5.79
CA PHE A 112 -18.55 -5.47 -5.80
C PHE A 112 -19.13 -5.54 -7.23
N LEU A 113 -18.59 -4.78 -8.18
CA LEU A 113 -19.06 -4.77 -9.57
C LEU A 113 -18.96 -6.17 -10.19
N VAL A 114 -17.84 -6.86 -9.97
CA VAL A 114 -17.67 -8.23 -10.48
C VAL A 114 -18.59 -9.23 -9.81
N SER A 115 -18.81 -9.13 -8.50
CA SER A 115 -19.76 -10.00 -7.80
C SER A 115 -21.19 -9.91 -8.36
N ARG A 116 -21.52 -8.79 -9.02
CA ARG A 116 -22.80 -8.51 -9.67
C ARG A 116 -22.82 -8.85 -11.17
N GLY A 117 -21.74 -9.43 -11.70
CA GLY A 117 -21.62 -9.72 -13.13
C GLY A 117 -21.67 -8.46 -14.00
N TRP A 118 -21.20 -7.33 -13.46
CA TRP A 118 -21.23 -6.06 -14.20
C TRP A 118 -20.40 -6.17 -15.47
N ALA A 119 -21.00 -5.75 -16.58
CA ALA A 119 -20.35 -5.63 -17.88
C ALA A 119 -20.53 -4.19 -18.38
N MET A 120 -19.48 -3.62 -18.97
CA MET A 120 -19.53 -2.28 -19.50
C MET A 120 -20.47 -2.21 -20.71
N THR A 121 -21.39 -1.25 -20.73
CA THR A 121 -22.37 -1.10 -21.81
C THR A 121 -21.71 -0.56 -23.09
N PRO A 122 -22.18 -0.96 -24.28
CA PRO A 122 -21.57 -0.56 -25.56
C PRO A 122 -21.38 0.96 -25.74
N PRO A 123 -22.35 1.84 -25.40
CA PRO A 123 -22.19 3.30 -25.56
C PRO A 123 -21.04 3.89 -24.73
N VAL A 124 -20.67 3.24 -23.63
CA VAL A 124 -19.55 3.67 -22.77
C VAL A 124 -18.22 3.12 -23.31
N LYS A 125 -18.23 1.93 -23.93
CA LYS A 125 -17.03 1.36 -24.57
C LYS A 125 -16.50 2.24 -25.71
N ASP A 126 -17.40 2.82 -26.51
CA ASP A 126 -17.01 3.59 -27.70
C ASP A 126 -16.40 4.97 -27.36
N GLY A 127 -16.63 5.49 -26.14
CA GLY A 127 -16.14 6.80 -25.70
C GLY A 127 -14.82 6.80 -24.91
N ILE A 128 -14.26 5.63 -24.61
CA ILE A 128 -13.02 5.48 -23.79
C ILE A 128 -11.79 5.10 -24.65
N ARG A 129 -11.99 4.89 -25.96
CA ARG A 129 -10.89 4.62 -26.92
C ARG A 129 -10.10 5.86 -27.29
#